data_AF-A0A1B7XG57-F1
#
_entry.id   AF-A0A1B7XG57-F1
#
_cell.length_a   1.000
_cell.length_b   1.000
_cell.length_c   1.000
_cell.angle_alpha   90.00
_cell.angle_beta   90.00
_cell.angle_gamma   90.00
#
_symmetry.space_group_name_H-M   'P 1'
#
loop_
_entity.id
_entity.type
_entity.pdbx_description
1 polymer ?
#
loop_
_entity_poly.entity_id
_entity_poly.type
_entity_poly.pdbx_seq_one_letter_code
_entity_poly.pdbx_strand_id
1 'polypeptide(L)'
;MDTILSEMDFEALACGEFTTSPEAVQRVIGNGNVLLLDVRTRQEADMCSYPFAKNIPLEELPDRVDELSRDAMIITIASSSFESTVGFSFLRQAGFEMVKTMVGGSEQLATLLKPAPLYAAKKNA
;
A
#
# COMPACT_ATOMS: atom_id res chain seq x y z
N MET A 1 6.78 -16.70 8.73
CA MET A 1 7.72 -16.09 7.77
C MET A 1 8.11 -17.08 6.69
N ASP A 2 8.46 -18.31 7.07
CA ASP A 2 8.90 -19.39 6.17
C ASP A 2 7.92 -19.71 5.02
N THR A 3 6.61 -19.67 5.27
CA THR A 3 5.58 -19.86 4.24
C THR A 3 5.59 -18.76 3.18
N ILE A 4 5.72 -17.49 3.60
CA ILE A 4 5.72 -16.35 2.67
C ILE A 4 6.95 -16.42 1.75
N LEU A 5 8.13 -16.72 2.31
CA LEU A 5 9.35 -16.81 1.52
C LEU A 5 9.31 -17.96 0.51
N SER A 6 8.59 -19.04 0.82
CA SER A 6 8.39 -20.17 -0.08
C SER A 6 7.47 -19.84 -1.27
N GLU A 7 6.55 -18.88 -1.10
CA GLU A 7 5.68 -18.36 -2.18
C GLU A 7 6.41 -17.39 -3.11
N MET A 8 7.55 -16.82 -2.68
CA MET A 8 8.32 -15.86 -3.47
C MET A 8 9.20 -16.56 -4.51
N ASP A 9 8.59 -17.35 -5.37
CA ASP A 9 9.25 -18.03 -6.47
C ASP A 9 9.49 -17.10 -7.68
N PHE A 10 10.10 -17.64 -8.73
CA PHE A 10 10.42 -16.87 -9.94
C PHE A 10 9.18 -16.25 -10.60
N GLU A 11 8.06 -16.97 -10.65
CA GLU A 11 6.85 -16.52 -11.31
C GLU A 11 6.16 -15.42 -10.51
N ALA A 12 6.03 -15.61 -9.19
CA ALA A 12 5.45 -14.63 -8.29
C ALA A 12 6.24 -13.31 -8.28
N LEU A 13 7.58 -13.40 -8.30
CA LEU A 13 8.47 -12.25 -8.41
C LEU A 13 8.39 -11.57 -9.79
N ALA A 14 8.31 -12.34 -10.88
CA ALA A 14 8.21 -11.79 -12.24
C ALA A 14 6.87 -11.07 -12.49
N CYS A 15 5.78 -11.58 -11.90
CA CYS A 15 4.45 -11.01 -12.04
C CYS A 15 4.16 -9.85 -11.08
N GLY A 16 5.05 -9.58 -10.10
CA GLY A 16 4.85 -8.53 -9.11
C GLY A 16 3.68 -8.84 -8.17
N GLU A 17 3.55 -10.08 -7.71
CA GLU A 17 2.42 -10.48 -6.88
C GLU A 17 2.36 -9.72 -5.56
N PHE A 18 3.52 -9.45 -4.95
CA PHE A 18 3.63 -8.79 -3.64
C PHE A 18 3.75 -7.27 -3.72
N THR A 19 3.97 -6.71 -4.91
CA THR A 19 4.24 -5.28 -5.10
C THR A 19 3.19 -4.65 -6.00
N THR A 20 3.09 -3.33 -5.92
CA THR A 20 2.24 -2.56 -6.83
C THR A 20 2.89 -1.22 -7.14
N SER A 21 2.70 -0.72 -8.37
CA SER A 21 3.26 0.57 -8.78
C SER A 21 2.38 1.73 -8.31
N PRO A 22 2.93 2.95 -8.15
CA PRO A 22 2.15 4.13 -7.83
C PRO A 22 1.00 4.41 -8.82
N GLU A 23 1.19 4.10 -10.10
CA GLU A 23 0.16 4.23 -11.14
C GLU A 23 -0.97 3.21 -10.95
N ALA A 24 -0.65 1.99 -10.53
CA ALA A 24 -1.67 1.00 -10.19
C ALA A 24 -2.45 1.43 -8.95
N VAL A 25 -1.77 1.98 -7.93
CA VAL A 25 -2.42 2.57 -6.75
C VAL A 25 -3.37 3.70 -7.15
N GLN A 26 -2.92 4.63 -8.00
CA GLN A 26 -3.76 5.73 -8.50
C GLN A 26 -5.08 5.24 -9.11
N ARG A 27 -5.05 4.14 -9.87
CA ARG A 27 -6.24 3.57 -10.54
C ARG A 27 -7.23 2.91 -9.59
N VAL A 28 -6.78 2.44 -8.43
CA VAL A 28 -7.64 1.78 -7.44
C VAL A 28 -8.11 2.71 -6.32
N ILE A 29 -7.72 3.99 -6.33
CA ILE A 29 -8.23 4.99 -5.39
C ILE A 29 -9.76 5.05 -5.50
N GLY A 30 -10.44 4.88 -4.37
CA GLY A 30 -11.91 4.87 -4.29
C GLY A 30 -12.56 3.52 -4.63
N ASN A 31 -11.77 2.48 -4.96
CA ASN A 31 -12.29 1.12 -5.07
C ASN A 31 -12.61 0.57 -3.67
N GLY A 32 -13.89 0.28 -3.40
CA GLY A 32 -14.35 -0.20 -2.10
C GLY A 32 -13.78 -1.55 -1.66
N ASN A 33 -13.17 -2.32 -2.57
CA ASN A 33 -12.55 -3.61 -2.26
C ASN A 33 -11.03 -3.50 -1.99
N VAL A 34 -10.47 -2.28 -2.05
CA VAL A 34 -9.05 -2.02 -1.81
C VAL A 34 -8.89 -1.03 -0.67
N LEU A 35 -8.14 -1.44 0.35
CA LEU A 35 -7.73 -0.58 1.45
C LEU A 35 -6.31 -0.08 1.21
N LEU A 36 -6.17 1.23 0.99
CA LEU A 36 -4.86 1.89 1.01
C LEU A 36 -4.49 2.16 2.47
N LEU A 37 -3.43 1.52 2.96
CA LEU A 37 -2.95 1.63 4.34
C LEU A 37 -1.68 2.49 4.37
N ASP A 38 -1.81 3.72 4.86
CA ASP A 38 -0.68 4.63 5.06
C ASP A 38 0.00 4.32 6.41
N VAL A 39 1.17 3.71 6.35
CA VAL A 39 1.92 3.29 7.55
C VAL A 39 2.96 4.30 8.01
N ARG A 40 2.97 5.51 7.42
CA ARG A 40 3.81 6.62 7.87
C ARG A 40 3.44 7.08 9.27
N THR A 41 4.38 7.76 9.92
CA THR A 41 4.15 8.37 11.24
C THR A 41 3.00 9.38 11.19
N ARG A 42 2.38 9.64 12.34
CA ARG A 42 1.32 10.66 12.42
C ARG A 42 1.81 12.02 11.96
N GLN A 43 3.04 12.40 12.32
CA GLN A 43 3.65 13.68 11.95
C GLN A 43 3.74 13.86 10.43
N GLU A 44 4.11 12.80 9.70
CA GLU A 44 4.15 12.83 8.24
C GLU A 44 2.76 12.93 7.61
N ALA A 45 1.80 12.14 8.13
CA ALA A 45 0.43 12.13 7.65
C ALA A 45 -0.29 13.46 7.94
N ASP A 46 -0.02 14.09 9.09
CA ASP A 46 -0.58 15.40 9.46
C ASP A 46 -0.07 16.52 8.54
N MET A 47 1.19 16.43 8.10
CA MET A 47 1.78 17.39 7.15
C MET A 47 1.28 17.18 5.72
N CYS A 48 1.07 15.93 5.31
CA CYS A 48 0.58 15.58 3.98
C CYS A 48 -0.22 14.28 4.06
N SER A 49 -1.55 14.41 4.12
CA SER A 49 -2.47 13.28 4.24
C SER A 49 -2.97 12.81 2.88
N TYR A 50 -3.28 11.52 2.82
CA TYR A 50 -4.05 10.91 1.73
C TYR A 50 -5.44 10.57 2.25
N PRO A 51 -6.48 11.39 1.99
CA PRO A 51 -7.81 11.19 2.57
C PRO A 51 -8.50 9.87 2.19
N PHE A 52 -8.06 9.26 1.09
CA PHE A 52 -8.53 7.95 0.62
C PHE A 52 -7.78 6.77 1.24
N ALA A 53 -6.72 7.02 2.02
CA ALA A 53 -5.95 6.01 2.72
C ALA A 53 -6.25 6.07 4.22
N LYS A 54 -6.22 4.91 4.87
CA LYS A 54 -6.30 4.81 6.33
C LYS A 54 -4.90 4.94 6.90
N ASN A 55 -4.64 5.94 7.73
CA ASN A 55 -3.36 6.06 8.43
C ASN A 55 -3.34 5.21 9.70
N ILE A 56 -2.44 4.23 9.74
CA ILE A 56 -2.07 3.47 10.93
C ILE A 56 -0.53 3.40 10.94
N PRO A 57 0.14 4.25 11.73
CA PRO A 57 1.60 4.24 11.83
C PRO A 57 2.15 2.86 12.16
N LEU A 58 3.33 2.52 11.64
CA LEU A 58 3.95 1.20 11.86
C LEU A 58 4.04 0.82 13.35
N GLU A 59 4.35 1.79 14.22
CA GLU A 59 4.45 1.58 15.67
C GLU A 59 3.12 1.24 16.34
N GLU A 60 1.99 1.62 15.73
CA GLU A 60 0.64 1.34 16.23
C GLU A 60 -0.02 0.15 15.52
N LEU A 61 0.55 -0.28 14.40
CA LEU A 61 -0.03 -1.31 13.54
C LEU A 61 -0.30 -2.63 14.28
N PRO A 62 0.57 -3.12 15.19
CA PRO A 62 0.27 -4.32 15.97
C PRO A 62 -0.97 -4.20 16.86
N ASP A 63 -1.18 -3.03 17.48
CA ASP A 63 -2.29 -2.79 18.40
C ASP A 63 -3.60 -2.48 17.67
N ARG A 64 -3.52 -2.05 16.41
CA ARG A 64 -4.65 -1.58 15.59
C ARG A 64 -4.95 -2.49 14.39
N VAL A 65 -4.32 -3.66 14.33
CA VAL A 65 -4.48 -4.61 13.21
C VAL A 65 -5.93 -5.08 13.04
N ASP A 66 -6.69 -5.16 14.14
CA ASP A 66 -8.10 -5.58 14.13
C ASP A 66 -9.04 -4.54 13.51
N GLU A 67 -8.56 -3.32 13.26
CA GLU A 67 -9.32 -2.33 12.51
C GLU A 67 -9.27 -2.54 10.98
N LEU A 68 -8.52 -3.54 10.51
CA LEU A 68 -8.32 -3.86 9.10
C LEU A 68 -9.21 -5.02 8.67
N SER A 69 -9.90 -4.87 7.55
CA SER A 69 -10.69 -5.95 6.97
C SER A 69 -9.79 -7.02 6.36
N ARG A 70 -10.11 -8.30 6.61
CA ARG A 70 -9.42 -9.45 6.01
C ARG A 70 -9.93 -9.78 4.60
N ASP A 71 -11.11 -9.27 4.24
CA ASP A 71 -11.77 -9.54 2.95
C ASP A 71 -11.38 -8.53 1.86
N ALA A 72 -10.63 -7.49 2.21
CA ALA A 72 -10.17 -6.45 1.29
C ALA A 72 -8.70 -6.64 0.92
N MET A 73 -8.33 -6.23 -0.29
CA MET A 73 -6.92 -6.12 -0.66
C MET A 73 -6.30 -4.92 0.07
N ILE A 74 -5.24 -5.15 0.84
CA ILE A 74 -4.51 -4.09 1.54
C ILE A 74 -3.27 -3.73 0.73
N ILE A 75 -3.08 -2.44 0.48
CA ILE A 75 -1.86 -1.91 -0.13
C ILE A 75 -1.18 -0.98 0.87
N THR A 76 0.01 -1.34 1.33
CA THR A 76 0.81 -0.48 2.21
C THR A 76 1.44 0.66 1.42
N ILE A 77 1.37 1.86 2.01
CA ILE A 77 1.97 3.11 1.50
C ILE A 77 2.86 3.64 2.63
N ALA A 78 4.11 3.95 2.32
CA ALA A 78 5.04 4.58 3.25
C ALA A 78 5.93 5.62 2.54
N SER A 79 6.75 6.33 3.30
CA SER A 79 7.76 7.24 2.77
C SER A 79 8.91 6.48 2.09
N SER A 80 9.21 5.27 2.56
CA SER A 80 10.22 4.40 1.98
C SER A 80 9.69 3.00 1.63
N SER A 81 10.32 2.34 0.66
CA SER A 81 10.03 0.93 0.34
C SER A 81 10.27 0.00 1.53
N PHE A 82 11.20 0.36 2.43
CA PHE A 82 11.51 -0.43 3.62
C PHE A 82 10.31 -0.48 4.58
N GLU A 83 9.82 0.68 5.01
CA GLU A 83 8.69 0.79 5.94
C GLU A 83 7.43 0.11 5.39
N SER A 84 7.15 0.34 4.10
CA SER A 84 6.02 -0.29 3.42
C SER A 84 6.13 -1.83 3.39
N THR A 85 7.35 -2.35 3.22
CA THR A 85 7.64 -3.80 3.25
C THR A 85 7.57 -4.38 4.67
N VAL A 86 7.96 -3.62 5.68
CA VAL A 86 7.79 -4.01 7.10
C VAL A 86 6.30 -4.16 7.42
N GLY A 87 5.47 -3.18 7.03
CA GLY A 87 4.02 -3.27 7.17
C GLY A 87 3.42 -4.47 6.44
N PHE A 88 3.81 -4.69 5.18
CA PHE A 88 3.41 -5.87 4.40
C PHE A 88 3.76 -7.19 5.14
N SER A 89 4.99 -7.29 5.62
CA SER A 89 5.49 -8.49 6.30
C SER A 89 4.75 -8.75 7.59
N PHE A 90 4.43 -7.70 8.35
CA PHE A 90 3.61 -7.81 9.55
C PHE A 90 2.20 -8.31 9.22
N LEU A 91 1.53 -7.71 8.24
CA LEU A 91 0.16 -8.09 7.85
C LEU A 91 0.09 -9.55 7.36
N ARG A 92 1.03 -9.99 6.51
CA ARG A 92 1.09 -11.39 6.08
C ARG A 92 1.28 -12.35 7.26
N GLN A 93 2.12 -11.98 8.24
CA GLN A 93 2.30 -12.76 9.47
C GLN A 93 1.05 -12.78 10.36
N ALA A 94 0.27 -11.69 10.37
CA ALA A 94 -1.02 -11.59 11.04
C ALA A 94 -2.17 -12.31 10.31
N GLY A 95 -1.87 -13.02 9.21
CA GLY A 95 -2.83 -13.84 8.45
C GLY A 95 -3.67 -13.05 7.46
N PHE A 96 -3.23 -11.88 7.01
CA PHE A 96 -3.85 -11.19 5.87
C PHE A 96 -3.33 -11.80 4.59
N GLU A 97 -4.23 -12.30 3.75
CA GLU A 97 -3.83 -12.97 2.51
C GLU A 97 -3.57 -11.98 1.38
N MET A 98 -4.48 -11.02 1.18
CA MET A 98 -4.41 -10.07 0.08
C MET A 98 -3.67 -8.80 0.49
N VAL A 99 -2.34 -8.86 0.54
CA VAL A 99 -1.49 -7.70 0.88
C VAL A 99 -0.51 -7.41 -0.24
N LYS A 100 -0.32 -6.13 -0.59
CA LYS A 100 0.75 -5.66 -1.47
C LYS A 100 1.47 -4.47 -0.84
N THR A 101 2.72 -4.26 -1.24
CA THR A 101 3.47 -3.05 -0.90
C THR A 101 3.58 -2.12 -2.11
N MET A 102 3.28 -0.84 -1.94
CA MET A 102 3.50 0.15 -3.01
C MET A 102 5.00 0.45 -3.12
N VAL A 103 5.57 0.27 -4.31
CA VAL A 103 6.96 0.64 -4.58
C VAL A 103 7.09 2.14 -4.83
N GLY A 104 8.27 2.71 -4.57
CA GLY A 104 8.58 4.09 -4.95
C GLY A 104 8.16 5.17 -3.95
N GLY A 105 7.50 4.79 -2.86
CA GLY A 105 7.15 5.67 -1.75
C GLY A 105 6.05 6.67 -2.05
N SER A 106 5.57 7.35 -1.00
CA SER A 106 4.44 8.28 -1.06
C SER A 106 4.70 9.50 -1.97
N GLU A 107 5.96 9.94 -2.11
CA GLU A 107 6.32 11.06 -2.98
C GLU A 107 5.97 10.80 -4.46
N GLN A 108 6.19 9.57 -4.95
CA GLN A 108 5.83 9.21 -6.31
C GLN A 108 4.32 9.24 -6.51
N LEU A 109 3.55 8.73 -5.55
CA LEU A 109 2.10 8.82 -5.57
C LEU A 109 1.63 10.29 -5.62
N ALA A 110 2.22 11.17 -4.81
CA ALA A 110 1.89 12.60 -4.83
C ALA A 110 2.14 13.25 -6.21
N THR A 111 3.19 12.82 -6.92
CA THR A 111 3.46 13.31 -8.29
C THR A 111 2.39 12.90 -9.29
N LEU A 112 1.81 11.71 -9.14
CA LEU A 112 0.72 11.23 -10.00
C LEU A 112 -0.62 11.93 -9.74
N LEU A 113 -0.79 12.55 -8.57
CA LEU A 113 -2.00 13.30 -8.22
C LEU A 113 -1.97 14.76 -8.70
N LYS A 114 -1.00 15.14 -9.54
CA LYS A 114 -0.91 16.49 -10.14
C LYS A 114 -1.88 16.65 -11.32
N PRO A 115 -2.24 17.90 -11.72
CA PRO A 115 -3.20 18.13 -12.79
C PRO A 115 -2.88 17.44 -14.12
N ALA A 116 -1.63 17.49 -14.58
CA ALA A 116 -1.25 16.91 -15.87
C ALA A 116 -1.37 15.37 -15.90
N PRO A 117 -0.80 14.61 -14.93
CA PRO A 117 -1.04 13.17 -14.84
C PRO A 117 -2.51 12.78 -14.67
N LEU A 118 -3.27 13.49 -13.82
CA LEU A 118 -4.71 13.23 -13.64
C LEU A 118 -5.51 13.47 -14.93
N TYR A 119 -5.20 14.53 -15.66
CA TYR A 119 -5.84 14.82 -16.93
C TYR A 119 -5.55 13.72 -17.97
N ALA A 120 -4.30 13.25 -18.03
CA ALA A 120 -3.92 12.14 -18.91
C ALA A 120 -4.65 10.83 -18.54
N ALA A 121 -4.76 10.52 -17.23
CA ALA A 121 -5.50 9.36 -16.76
C ALA A 121 -6.99 9.42 -17.13
N LYS A 122 -7.63 10.59 -16.99
CA LYS A 122 -9.04 10.80 -17.37
C LYS A 122 -9.31 10.60 -18.86
N LYS A 123 -8.34 10.90 -19.73
CA LYS A 123 -8.48 10.73 -21.19
C LYS A 123 -8.41 9.25 -21.62
N ASN A 124 -7.74 8.43 -20.82
CA ASN A 124 -7.48 7.01 -21.13
C ASN A 124 -8.40 6.03 -20.37
N ALA A 125 -9.34 6.56 -19.57
CA ALA A 125 -10.36 5.80 -18.85
C ALA A 125 -11.67 5.77 -19.64
#